data_AF-A0A7W0SJY1-F1
#
_entry.id   AF-A0A7W0SJY1-F1
#
_cell.length_a   1.000
_cell.length_b   1.000
_cell.length_c   1.000
_cell.angle_alpha   90.00
_cell.angle_beta   90.00
_cell.angle_gamma   90.00
#
_symmetry.space_group_name_H-M   'P 1'
#
loop_
_entity.id
_entity.type
_entity.pdbx_description
1 polymer ?
#
loop_
_entity_poly.entity_id
_entity_poly.type
_entity_poly.pdbx_seq_one_letter_code
_entity_poly.pdbx_strand_id
1 'polypeptide(L)' 'MLLPASCKYHPSCSEYALGAFGRYGLLRGGAIAGWRLLRCNPWSHGGVDKVEDQKLFA' A
#
# COMPACT_ATOMS: atom_id res chain seq x y z
N MET A 1 -1.25 -21.63 9.65
CA MET A 1 -1.92 -20.31 9.56
C MET A 1 -1.09 -19.30 10.35
N LEU A 2 -0.10 -18.67 9.71
CA LEU A 2 0.68 -17.57 10.29
C LEU A 2 0.25 -16.29 9.58
N LEU A 3 -0.69 -15.53 10.14
CA LEU A 3 -0.82 -14.10 9.84
C LEU A 3 -0.42 -13.31 11.10
N PRO A 4 0.88 -13.15 11.39
CA PRO A 4 1.27 -12.08 12.30
C PRO A 4 1.09 -10.75 11.56
N ALA A 5 0.64 -9.72 12.30
CA ALA A 5 0.49 -8.33 11.86
C ALA A 5 -0.70 -8.06 10.90
N SER A 6 -1.85 -7.73 11.50
CA SER A 6 -2.87 -6.89 10.86
C SER A 6 -2.15 -5.67 10.25
N CYS A 7 -2.18 -5.52 8.92
CA CYS A 7 -1.53 -4.41 8.24
C CYS A 7 -1.99 -3.12 8.96
N LYS A 8 -1.05 -2.32 9.48
CA LYS A 8 -1.31 -1.08 10.25
C LYS A 8 -2.09 -0.02 9.46
N TYR A 9 -2.32 -0.33 8.20
CA TYR A 9 -2.72 0.53 7.13
C TYR A 9 -4.00 -0.04 6.52
N HIS A 10 -5.04 0.79 6.40
CA HIS A 10 -6.32 0.39 5.80
C HIS A 10 -6.50 1.12 4.46
N PRO A 11 -7.01 0.47 3.40
CA PRO A 11 -7.12 -0.98 3.19
C PRO A 11 -5.78 -1.70 3.30
N SER A 12 -5.85 -3.03 3.45
CA SER A 12 -4.67 -3.87 3.66
C SER A 12 -3.63 -3.66 2.56
N CYS A 13 -2.37 -3.94 2.89
CA CYS A 13 -1.22 -3.78 2.02
C CYS A 13 -1.43 -4.54 0.68
N SER A 14 -2.07 -5.71 0.74
CA SER A 14 -2.43 -6.54 -0.41
C SER A 14 -3.57 -5.96 -1.24
N GLU A 15 -4.65 -5.51 -0.59
CA GLU A 15 -5.76 -4.83 -1.30
C GLU A 15 -5.31 -3.55 -1.97
N TYR A 16 -4.44 -2.79 -1.30
CA TYR A 16 -3.85 -1.60 -1.85
C TYR A 16 -3.02 -1.92 -3.09
N ALA A 17 -2.20 -2.97 -3.06
CA ALA A 17 -1.44 -3.41 -4.21
C ALA A 17 -2.36 -3.80 -5.38
N LEU A 18 -3.42 -4.58 -5.13
CA LEU A 18 -4.40 -4.97 -6.14
C LEU A 18 -5.10 -3.75 -6.76
N GLY A 19 -5.54 -2.79 -5.95
CA GLY A 19 -6.15 -1.55 -6.42
C GLY A 19 -5.18 -0.68 -7.21
N ALA A 20 -3.91 -0.62 -6.78
CA ALA A 20 -2.85 0.13 -7.45
C ALA A 20 -2.50 -0.50 -8.80
N PHE A 21 -2.40 -1.83 -8.87
CA PHE A 21 -2.19 -2.55 -10.13
C PHE A 21 -3.37 -2.37 -11.09
N GLY A 22 -4.60 -2.41 -10.60
CA GLY A 22 -5.79 -2.21 -11.42
C GLY A 22 -5.92 -0.78 -11.99
N ARG A 23 -5.56 0.26 -11.21
CA ARG A 23 -5.65 1.66 -11.65
C ARG A 23 -4.45 2.14 -12.48
N TYR A 24 -3.24 1.78 -12.09
CA TYR A 24 -2.00 2.35 -12.65
C TYR A 24 -1.15 1.33 -13.43
N GLY A 25 -1.54 0.05 -13.46
CA GLY A 25 -0.77 -1.05 -14.06
C GLY A 25 0.32 -1.60 -13.15
N LEU A 26 0.98 -2.68 -13.57
CA LEU A 26 1.99 -3.40 -12.79
C LEU A 26 3.19 -2.54 -12.37
N LEU A 27 3.71 -1.72 -13.28
CA LEU A 27 4.92 -0.92 -13.03
C LEU A 27 4.64 0.23 -12.04
N ARG A 28 3.65 1.08 -12.36
CA ARG A 28 3.30 2.22 -11.50
C ARG A 28 2.64 1.74 -10.20
N GLY A 29 1.67 0.83 -10.28
CA GLY A 29 1.03 0.23 -9.13
C GLY A 29 2.02 -0.46 -8.18
N GLY A 30 3.01 -1.14 -8.75
CA GLY A 30 4.10 -1.77 -7.99
C GLY A 30 4.99 -0.76 -7.30
N ALA A 31 5.31 0.37 -7.95
CA ALA A 31 6.09 1.43 -7.33
C ALA A 31 5.40 2.04 -6.10
N ILE A 32 4.08 2.33 -6.17
CA ILE A 32 3.33 2.92 -5.04
C ILE A 32 3.10 1.91 -3.91
N ALA A 33 2.76 0.67 -4.26
CA ALA A 33 2.62 -0.41 -3.28
C ALA A 33 3.97 -0.70 -2.59
N GLY A 34 5.05 -0.81 -3.36
CA GLY A 34 6.41 -0.98 -2.85
C GLY A 34 6.85 0.18 -1.97
N TRP A 35 6.56 1.42 -2.36
CA TRP A 35 6.83 2.61 -1.56
C TRP A 35 6.08 2.62 -0.22
N ARG A 36 4.86 2.09 -0.17
CA ARG A 36 4.10 1.92 1.09
C ARG A 36 4.68 0.83 1.97
N LEU A 37 5.11 -0.30 1.38
CA LEU A 37 5.79 -1.38 2.09
C LEU A 37 7.13 -0.95 2.69
N LEU A 38 7.94 -0.19 1.93
CA LEU A 38 9.21 0.36 2.42
C LEU A 38 9.02 1.32 3.61
N ARG A 39 7.90 2.05 3.66
CA ARG A 39 7.51 2.92 4.79
C ARG A 39 6.86 2.16 5.94
N CYS A 40 6.55 0.88 5.77
CA CYS A 40 5.94 0.05 6.81
C CYS A 40 7.02 -0.43 7.81
N ASN A 41 7.52 0.49 8.62
CA ASN A 41 8.46 0.21 9.72
C ASN A 41 7.71 0.11 11.07
N PRO A 42 8.30 -0.55 12.10
CA PRO A 42 7.66 -0.72 13.41
C PRO A 42 7.26 0.59 14.10
N TRP A 43 7.96 1.69 13.80
CA TRP A 43 7.67 3.04 14.28
C TRP A 43 6.59 3.79 13.49
N SER A 44 6.13 3.23 12.37
CA SER A 44 5.07 3.87 11.60
C SER A 44 3.76 3.80 12.38
N HIS A 45 3.03 4.91 12.48
CA HIS A 45 1.76 4.98 13.20
C HIS A 45 0.60 4.24 12.51
N GLY A 46 0.79 3.79 11.27
CA GLY A 46 -0.32 3.24 10.49
C GLY A 46 -1.34 4.33 10.11
N GLY A 47 -2.40 3.96 9.40
CA GLY A 47 -3.43 4.91 8.97
C GLY A 47 -4.24 4.48 7.76
N VAL A 48 -5.21 5.31 7.36
CA VAL A 48 -5.99 5.07 6.14
C VAL A 48 -5.28 5.74 4.96
N ASP A 49 -4.71 4.95 4.05
CA ASP A 49 -4.05 5.44 2.83
C ASP A 49 -4.74 4.73 1.65
N LYS A 50 -5.45 5.50 0.82
CA LYS A 50 -6.13 4.99 -0.37
C LYS A 50 -5.25 5.18 -1.58
N VAL A 51 -5.33 4.25 -2.53
CA VAL A 51 -4.58 4.29 -3.79
C VAL A 51 -4.81 5.60 -4.55
N GLU A 52 -6.03 6.16 -4.49
CA GLU A 52 -6.40 7.43 -5.14
C GLU A 52 -5.78 8.69 -4.53
N ASP A 53 -5.32 8.64 -3.28
CA ASP A 53 -4.70 9.80 -2.62
C ASP A 53 -3.21 9.94 -2.98
N GLN A 54 -2.60 8.90 -3.55
CA GLN A 54 -1.20 8.95 -3.96
C GLN A 54 -0.99 9.85 -5.18
N LYS A 55 -0.43 11.03 -4.93
CA LYS A 55 -0.08 12.03 -5.94
C LYS A 55 1.22 11.73 -6.70
N LEU A 56 1.80 10.54 -6.54
CA LEU A 56 3.08 10.16 -7.14
C LEU A 56 3.09 10.22 -8.68
N PHE A 57 1.92 10.19 -9.32
CA PHE A 57 1.77 10.21 -10.78
C PHE A 57 0.72 11.23 -11.27
N ALA A 58 0.41 12.25 -10.48
CA ALA A 58 -0.42 13.38 -10.91
C ALA A 58 0.33 14.26 -11.92
#